data_AF-A0A956RGH7-F1
#
_entry.id   AF-A0A956RGH7-F1
#
_cell.length_a   1.000
_cell.length_b   1.000
_cell.length_c   1.000
_cell.angle_alpha   90.00
_cell.angle_beta   90.00
_cell.angle_gamma   90.00
#
_symmetry.space_group_name_H-M   'P 1'
#
loop_
_entity.id
_entity.type
_entity.pdbx_description
1 polymer ?
#
loop_
_entity_poly.entity_id
_entity_poly.type
_entity_poly.pdbx_seq_one_letter_code
_entity_poly.pdbx_strand_id
1 'polypeptide(L)'
;MILRDPVHGLISFTGPVASIVARLLDTAEVQRLRRIRALGLASFAYPGAEHSRFAHAIGSAHVMQRYLRRVQALARELPESDRIDDGSAMVALAAALLHDLGHGPYSHTFETVLRDSPPHEQWTSRILLDPDTEVHKVLVEVDPRMPQMVERLVHGESPIPHLARAVSGTFDVDRCDYL
;
A
#
# COMPACT_ATOMS: atom_id res chain seq x y z
N MET A 1 4.57 -10.24 -12.73
CA MET A 1 4.74 -11.21 -11.62
C MET A 1 3.38 -11.81 -11.28
N ILE A 2 3.32 -13.12 -10.97
CA ILE A 2 2.10 -13.82 -10.56
C ILE A 2 2.32 -14.43 -9.17
N LEU A 3 1.36 -14.26 -8.26
CA LEU A 3 1.38 -14.75 -6.88
C LEU A 3 0.09 -15.54 -6.60
N ARG A 4 0.21 -16.58 -5.77
CA ARG A 4 -0.96 -17.27 -5.21
C ARG A 4 -1.28 -16.67 -3.85
N ASP A 5 -2.52 -16.27 -3.69
CA ASP A 5 -3.05 -15.67 -2.49
C ASP A 5 -4.33 -16.43 -2.06
N PRO A 6 -4.47 -16.82 -0.79
CA PRO A 6 -5.64 -17.59 -0.35
C PRO A 6 -6.94 -16.78 -0.32
N VAL A 7 -6.87 -15.44 -0.28
CA VAL A 7 -8.03 -14.53 -0.28
C VAL A 7 -8.44 -14.19 -1.71
N HIS A 8 -7.49 -13.77 -2.54
CA HIS A 8 -7.75 -13.27 -3.89
C HIS A 8 -7.50 -14.29 -5.02
N GLY A 9 -7.03 -15.49 -4.69
CA GLY A 9 -6.71 -16.54 -5.65
C GLY A 9 -5.39 -16.29 -6.38
N LEU A 10 -5.45 -15.88 -7.65
CA LEU A 10 -4.27 -15.55 -8.43
C LEU A 10 -4.16 -14.03 -8.60
N ILE A 11 -3.12 -13.46 -7.99
CA ILE A 11 -2.77 -12.05 -8.11
C ILE A 11 -1.72 -11.88 -9.21
N SER A 12 -1.95 -10.94 -10.13
CA SER A 12 -1.03 -10.66 -11.23
C SER A 12 -0.75 -9.16 -11.35
N PHE A 13 0.52 -8.79 -11.24
CA PHE A 13 1.00 -7.45 -11.54
C PHE A 13 1.75 -7.49 -12.89
N THR A 14 1.06 -7.06 -13.94
CA THR A 14 1.53 -7.08 -15.33
C THR A 14 1.30 -5.74 -16.01
N GLY A 15 2.19 -5.39 -16.94
CA GLY A 15 2.14 -4.12 -17.66
C GLY A 15 2.99 -3.03 -17.01
N PRO A 16 3.15 -1.89 -17.70
CA PRO A 16 4.08 -0.83 -17.29
C PRO A 16 3.71 -0.23 -15.94
N VAL A 17 2.43 0.10 -15.73
CA VAL A 17 1.92 0.68 -14.47
C VAL A 17 2.13 -0.26 -13.28
N ALA A 18 1.82 -1.55 -13.44
CA ALA A 18 1.92 -2.51 -12.34
C ALA A 18 3.37 -2.99 -12.07
N SER A 19 4.33 -2.66 -12.94
CA SER A 19 5.74 -3.07 -12.77
C SER A 19 6.39 -2.47 -11.51
N ILE A 20 5.91 -1.31 -11.05
CA ILE A 20 6.38 -0.68 -9.82
C ILE A 20 6.18 -1.56 -8.59
N VAL A 21 5.10 -2.36 -8.56
CA VAL A 21 4.81 -3.27 -7.45
C VAL A 21 5.91 -4.33 -7.31
N ALA A 22 6.40 -4.89 -8.42
CA ALA A 22 7.49 -5.87 -8.37
C ALA A 22 8.78 -5.24 -7.82
N ARG A 23 9.14 -4.05 -8.31
CA ARG A 23 10.34 -3.33 -7.84
C ARG A 23 10.27 -2.98 -6.36
N LEU A 24 9.11 -2.51 -5.88
CA LEU A 24 8.90 -2.20 -4.47
C LEU A 24 8.90 -3.45 -3.60
N LEU A 25 8.32 -4.56 -4.06
CA LEU A 25 8.33 -5.82 -3.31
C LEU A 25 9.74 -6.35 -3.07
N ASP A 26 10.70 -6.07 -3.95
CA ASP A 26 12.09 -6.50 -3.79
C ASP A 26 12.89 -5.67 -2.77
N THR A 27 12.33 -4.57 -2.27
CA THR A 27 12.99 -3.70 -1.29
C THR A 27 13.05 -4.31 0.12
N ALA A 28 14.12 -4.04 0.84
CA ALA A 28 14.34 -4.50 2.21
C ALA A 28 13.22 -4.10 3.16
N GLU A 29 12.69 -2.87 3.03
CA GLU A 29 11.65 -2.33 3.90
C GLU A 29 10.31 -3.05 3.71
N VAL A 30 9.96 -3.41 2.46
CA VAL A 30 8.75 -4.20 2.17
C VAL A 30 8.95 -5.65 2.58
N GLN A 31 10.11 -6.26 2.28
CA GLN A 31 10.43 -7.64 2.69
C GLN A 31 10.44 -7.82 4.21
N ARG A 32 10.70 -6.75 4.99
CA ARG A 32 10.56 -6.76 6.45
C ARG A 32 9.14 -7.12 6.90
N LEU A 33 8.11 -6.72 6.17
CA LEU A 33 6.71 -6.98 6.53
C LEU A 33 6.38 -8.48 6.63
N ARG A 34 7.17 -9.36 6.02
CA ARG A 34 7.01 -10.83 6.15
C ARG A 34 7.14 -11.32 7.59
N ARG A 35 7.85 -10.56 8.44
CA ARG A 35 8.14 -10.91 9.83
C ARG A 35 7.18 -10.25 10.82
N ILE A 36 6.19 -9.50 10.33
CA ILE A 36 5.21 -8.78 11.16
C ILE A 36 3.84 -9.38 10.90
N ARG A 37 3.24 -9.99 11.92
CA ARG A 37 1.86 -10.51 11.87
C ARG A 37 0.88 -9.36 11.81
N ALA A 38 -0.09 -9.41 10.89
CA ALA A 38 -1.06 -8.33 10.74
C ALA A 38 -1.88 -8.12 12.02
N LEU A 39 -2.36 -9.20 12.64
CA LEU A 39 -3.19 -9.17 13.86
C LEU A 39 -2.39 -9.31 15.18
N GLY A 40 -1.07 -9.12 15.15
CA GLY A 40 -0.23 -9.13 16.36
C GLY A 40 -0.38 -10.40 17.21
N LEU A 41 -0.91 -10.24 18.43
CA LEU A 41 -1.10 -11.32 19.41
C LEU A 41 -2.41 -12.11 19.22
N ALA A 42 -3.25 -11.79 18.23
CA ALA A 42 -4.50 -12.52 18.01
C ALA A 42 -4.28 -14.01 17.71
N SER A 43 -3.11 -14.38 17.18
CA SER A 43 -2.69 -15.78 16.96
C SER A 43 -2.75 -16.67 18.21
N PHE A 44 -2.61 -16.09 19.40
CA PHE A 44 -2.74 -16.82 20.67
C PHE A 44 -4.18 -17.27 20.97
N ALA A 45 -5.18 -16.55 20.47
CA ALA A 45 -6.59 -16.92 20.58
C ALA A 45 -7.12 -17.60 19.31
N TYR A 46 -6.60 -17.22 18.15
CA TYR A 46 -6.98 -17.70 16.83
C TYR A 46 -5.73 -18.25 16.11
N PRO A 47 -5.41 -19.55 16.23
CA PRO A 47 -4.16 -20.10 15.69
C PRO A 47 -3.96 -19.95 14.17
N GLY A 48 -5.03 -19.64 13.41
CA GLY A 48 -4.95 -19.34 11.98
C GLY A 48 -4.56 -17.88 11.65
N ALA A 49 -4.55 -16.98 12.63
CA ALA A 49 -4.23 -15.56 12.48
C ALA A 49 -2.70 -15.30 12.39
N GLU A 50 -2.03 -16.07 11.52
CA GLU A 50 -0.58 -16.06 11.32
C GLU A 50 -0.15 -15.24 10.07
N HIS A 51 -1.11 -14.69 9.32
CA HIS A 51 -0.82 -13.92 8.12
C HIS A 51 0.00 -12.65 8.45
N SER A 52 0.94 -12.35 7.55
CA SER A 52 1.85 -11.23 7.71
C SER A 52 1.32 -9.96 7.03
N ARG A 53 1.80 -8.78 7.46
CA ARG A 53 1.54 -7.52 6.77
C ARG A 53 2.03 -7.51 5.33
N PHE A 54 3.00 -8.36 4.98
CA PHE A 54 3.43 -8.53 3.60
C PHE A 54 2.35 -9.13 2.71
N ALA A 55 1.60 -10.12 3.21
CA ALA A 55 0.49 -10.70 2.45
C ALA A 55 -0.62 -9.65 2.24
N HIS A 56 -0.95 -8.91 3.31
CA HIS A 56 -1.90 -7.80 3.26
C HIS A 56 -1.47 -6.71 2.25
N ALA A 57 -0.22 -6.25 2.29
CA ALA A 57 0.29 -5.25 1.35
C ALA A 57 0.09 -5.65 -0.12
N ILE A 58 0.33 -6.94 -0.45
CA ILE A 58 0.07 -7.49 -1.79
C ILE A 58 -1.42 -7.46 -2.12
N GLY A 59 -2.25 -7.86 -1.16
CA GLY A 59 -3.70 -7.86 -1.26
C GLY A 59 -4.27 -6.46 -1.51
N SER A 60 -3.89 -5.47 -0.71
CA SER A 60 -4.29 -4.06 -0.87
C SER A 60 -3.86 -3.51 -2.23
N ALA A 61 -2.64 -3.82 -2.70
CA ALA A 61 -2.19 -3.46 -4.03
C ALA A 61 -3.01 -4.14 -5.15
N HIS A 62 -3.45 -5.38 -4.95
CA HIS A 62 -4.32 -6.08 -5.88
C HIS A 62 -5.72 -5.46 -5.94
N VAL A 63 -6.32 -5.14 -4.79
CA VAL A 63 -7.62 -4.45 -4.71
C VAL A 63 -7.52 -3.09 -5.41
N MET A 64 -6.45 -2.32 -5.17
CA MET A 64 -6.20 -1.07 -5.87
C MET A 64 -6.08 -1.28 -7.39
N GLN A 65 -5.36 -2.29 -7.86
CA GLN A 65 -5.29 -2.58 -9.29
C GLN A 65 -6.67 -2.87 -9.91
N ARG A 66 -7.56 -3.56 -9.18
CA ARG A 66 -8.94 -3.80 -9.64
C ARG A 66 -9.75 -2.50 -9.67
N TYR A 67 -9.60 -1.66 -8.65
CA TYR A 67 -10.22 -0.34 -8.58
C TYR A 67 -9.80 0.53 -9.77
N LEU A 68 -8.50 0.69 -10.00
CA LEU A 68 -7.95 1.47 -11.10
C LEU A 68 -8.46 1.01 -12.46
N ARG A 69 -8.44 -0.31 -12.71
CA ARG A 69 -9.00 -0.89 -13.95
C ARG A 69 -10.47 -0.54 -14.15
N ARG A 70 -11.27 -0.57 -13.07
CA ARG A 70 -12.69 -0.23 -13.14
C ARG A 70 -12.90 1.25 -13.44
N VAL A 71 -12.17 2.14 -12.78
CA VAL A 71 -12.28 3.59 -12.99
C VAL A 71 -11.81 3.97 -14.41
N GLN A 72 -10.70 3.40 -14.88
CA GLN A 72 -10.19 3.64 -16.24
C GLN A 72 -11.17 3.15 -17.32
N ALA A 73 -11.88 2.04 -17.10
CA ALA A 73 -12.93 1.57 -18.01
C ALA A 73 -14.12 2.55 -18.10
N LEU A 74 -14.34 3.35 -17.06
CA LEU A 74 -15.40 4.37 -16.98
C LEU A 74 -14.88 5.78 -17.35
N ALA A 75 -13.64 5.93 -17.80
CA ALA A 75 -13.01 7.25 -17.98
C ALA A 75 -13.79 8.21 -18.89
N ARG A 76 -14.54 7.70 -19.87
CA ARG A 76 -15.39 8.52 -20.76
C ARG A 76 -16.61 9.12 -20.06
N GLU A 77 -17.07 8.50 -18.98
CA GLU A 77 -18.20 8.92 -18.16
C GLU A 77 -17.76 9.86 -17.02
N LEU A 78 -16.45 9.96 -16.78
CA LEU A 78 -15.87 10.77 -15.71
C LEU A 78 -15.46 12.17 -16.22
N PRO A 79 -15.64 13.21 -15.37
CA PRO A 79 -14.99 14.50 -15.56
C PRO A 79 -13.49 14.34 -15.75
N GLU A 80 -12.86 15.23 -16.52
CA GLU A 80 -11.41 15.16 -16.76
C GLU A 80 -10.59 15.20 -15.46
N SER A 81 -11.03 15.98 -14.47
CA SER A 81 -10.43 16.05 -13.14
C SER A 81 -10.47 14.74 -12.35
N ASP A 82 -11.37 13.82 -12.73
CA ASP A 82 -11.54 12.51 -12.10
C ASP A 82 -10.95 11.37 -12.95
N ARG A 83 -10.25 11.68 -14.04
CA ARG A 83 -9.58 10.65 -14.84
C ARG A 83 -8.24 10.29 -14.22
N ILE A 84 -7.91 9.00 -14.27
CA ILE A 84 -6.66 8.46 -13.77
C ILE A 84 -5.75 8.19 -14.96
N ASP A 85 -4.63 8.91 -15.02
CA ASP A 85 -3.54 8.63 -15.95
C ASP A 85 -2.57 7.56 -15.38
N ASP A 86 -1.62 7.10 -16.21
CA ASP A 86 -0.67 6.05 -15.82
C ASP A 86 0.21 6.47 -14.63
N GLY A 87 0.54 7.75 -14.50
CA GLY A 87 1.32 8.29 -13.37
C GLY A 87 0.54 8.21 -12.06
N SER A 88 -0.70 8.70 -12.05
CA SER A 88 -1.58 8.64 -10.89
C SER A 88 -1.93 7.20 -10.51
N ALA A 89 -2.07 6.31 -11.51
CA ALA A 89 -2.26 4.88 -11.27
C ALA A 89 -1.03 4.23 -10.62
N MET A 90 0.19 4.58 -11.06
CA MET A 90 1.43 4.10 -10.44
C MET A 90 1.56 4.59 -8.99
N VAL A 91 1.26 5.86 -8.73
CA VAL A 91 1.25 6.43 -7.36
C VAL A 91 0.23 5.71 -6.49
N ALA A 92 -0.98 5.47 -6.99
CA ALA A 92 -2.03 4.78 -6.26
C ALA A 92 -1.66 3.34 -5.92
N LEU A 93 -1.05 2.59 -6.85
CA LEU A 93 -0.55 1.24 -6.57
C LEU A 93 0.57 1.24 -5.53
N ALA A 94 1.51 2.18 -5.63
CA ALA A 94 2.59 2.30 -4.66
C ALA A 94 2.04 2.67 -3.27
N ALA A 95 1.12 3.63 -3.17
CA ALA A 95 0.48 4.00 -1.91
C ALA A 95 -0.28 2.82 -1.29
N ALA A 96 -1.07 2.09 -2.08
CA ALA A 96 -1.79 0.91 -1.59
C ALA A 96 -0.85 -0.19 -1.06
N LEU A 97 0.29 -0.41 -1.73
CA LEU A 97 1.30 -1.38 -1.28
C LEU A 97 2.04 -0.92 -0.02
N LEU A 98 2.28 0.38 0.14
CA LEU A 98 3.19 0.94 1.15
C LEU A 98 2.48 1.60 2.33
N HIS A 99 1.15 1.70 2.35
CA HIS A 99 0.40 2.41 3.41
C HIS A 99 0.79 1.94 4.83
N ASP A 100 1.08 0.65 4.96
CA ASP A 100 1.40 -0.05 6.20
C ASP A 100 2.90 -0.22 6.51
N LEU A 101 3.79 0.38 5.70
CA LEU A 101 5.24 0.12 5.73
C LEU A 101 5.89 0.44 7.09
N GLY A 102 5.35 1.41 7.80
CA GLY A 102 5.80 1.88 9.10
C GLY A 102 5.47 0.97 10.29
N HIS A 103 4.69 -0.10 10.11
CA HIS A 103 4.27 -0.92 11.25
C HIS A 103 5.41 -1.66 11.95
N GLY A 104 5.45 -1.55 13.28
CA GLY A 104 6.37 -2.26 14.15
C GLY A 104 5.97 -3.72 14.44
N PRO A 105 6.78 -4.46 15.21
CA PRO A 105 6.43 -5.80 15.68
C PRO A 105 5.17 -5.74 16.56
N TYR A 106 4.25 -6.71 16.41
CA TYR A 106 2.93 -6.72 17.06
C TYR A 106 1.97 -5.61 16.59
N SER A 107 2.24 -4.93 15.46
CA SER A 107 1.28 -4.02 14.83
C SER A 107 0.81 -2.92 15.79
N HIS A 108 -0.49 -2.61 15.87
CA HIS A 108 -1.04 -1.60 16.79
C HIS A 108 -0.78 -1.87 18.28
N THR A 109 -0.50 -3.11 18.67
CA THR A 109 -0.10 -3.40 20.05
C THR A 109 1.22 -2.71 20.42
N PHE A 110 2.14 -2.55 19.45
CA PHE A 110 3.41 -1.84 19.65
C PHE A 110 3.19 -0.40 20.11
N GLU A 111 2.35 0.32 19.38
CA GLU A 111 2.03 1.74 19.61
C GLU A 111 1.31 1.93 20.95
N THR A 112 0.45 0.99 21.31
CA THR A 112 -0.31 1.02 22.56
C THR A 112 0.61 0.85 23.78
N VAL A 113 1.64 0.00 23.67
CA VAL A 113 2.58 -0.28 24.76
C VAL A 113 3.67 0.79 24.85
N LEU A 114 4.19 1.26 23.72
CA LEU A 114 5.21 2.31 23.65
C LEU A 114 4.57 3.64 23.28
N ARG A 115 3.93 4.29 24.26
CA ARG A 115 3.16 5.53 24.06
C ARG A 115 3.96 6.69 23.49
N ASP A 116 5.28 6.70 23.69
CA ASP A 116 6.18 7.73 23.17
C ASP A 116 6.70 7.41 21.75
N SER A 117 6.37 6.23 21.22
CA SER A 117 6.72 5.88 19.83
C SER A 117 5.85 6.68 18.86
N PRO A 118 6.43 7.16 17.75
CA PRO A 118 5.63 7.63 16.63
C PRO A 118 4.66 6.53 16.16
N PRO A 119 3.44 6.90 15.73
CA PRO A 119 2.51 5.96 15.12
C PRO A 119 3.03 5.48 13.76
N HIS A 120 2.55 4.33 13.28
CA HIS A 120 3.04 3.71 12.06
C HIS A 120 2.93 4.61 10.83
N GLU A 121 1.92 5.48 10.72
CA GLU A 121 1.79 6.40 9.58
C GLU A 121 2.96 7.38 9.52
N GLN A 122 3.45 7.86 10.67
CA GLN A 122 4.66 8.70 10.73
C GLN A 122 5.92 7.92 10.35
N TRP A 123 6.01 6.65 10.75
CA TRP A 123 7.11 5.79 10.30
C TRP A 123 7.03 5.50 8.80
N THR A 124 5.83 5.31 8.25
CA THR A 124 5.61 5.18 6.80
C THR A 124 6.14 6.41 6.08
N SER A 125 5.77 7.63 6.50
CA SER A 125 6.30 8.87 5.91
C SER A 125 7.83 8.95 6.01
N ARG A 126 8.41 8.61 7.17
CA ARG A 126 9.88 8.62 7.34
C ARG A 126 10.55 7.67 6.37
N ILE A 127 10.06 6.44 6.22
CA ILE A 127 10.64 5.46 5.30
C ILE A 127 10.49 5.94 3.85
N LEU A 128 9.31 6.43 3.45
CA LEU A 128 9.06 6.90 2.09
C LEU A 128 9.97 8.07 1.71
N LEU A 129 10.23 8.99 2.64
CA LEU A 129 10.94 10.24 2.38
C LEU A 129 12.44 10.19 2.70
N ASP A 130 12.94 9.09 3.27
CA ASP A 130 14.36 8.91 3.59
C ASP A 130 15.15 8.42 2.36
N PRO A 131 16.11 9.22 1.84
CA PRO A 131 16.92 8.87 0.68
C PRO A 131 17.78 7.61 0.84
N ASP A 132 18.05 7.17 2.07
CA ASP A 132 18.87 5.99 2.32
C ASP A 132 18.09 4.68 2.14
N THR A 133 16.75 4.72 2.14
CA THR A 133 15.89 3.53 1.99
C THR A 133 15.82 3.04 0.54
N GLU A 134 15.64 1.73 0.35
CA GLU A 134 15.50 1.15 -0.99
C GLU A 134 14.17 1.54 -1.64
N VAL A 135 13.10 1.62 -0.84
CA VAL A 135 11.79 2.12 -1.30
C VAL A 135 11.90 3.53 -1.88
N HIS A 136 12.55 4.47 -1.20
CA HIS A 136 12.72 5.83 -1.72
C HIS A 136 13.46 5.84 -3.05
N LYS A 137 14.57 5.09 -3.16
CA LYS A 137 15.37 4.99 -4.38
C LYS A 137 14.54 4.47 -5.55
N VAL A 138 13.74 3.42 -5.33
CA VAL A 138 12.83 2.87 -6.35
C VAL A 138 11.80 3.90 -6.82
N LEU A 139 11.22 4.67 -5.89
CA LEU A 139 10.22 5.70 -6.22
C LEU A 139 10.84 6.87 -7.01
N VAL A 140 12.00 7.37 -6.59
CA VAL A 140 12.72 8.47 -7.27
C VAL A 140 13.14 8.09 -8.69
N GLU A 141 13.53 6.83 -8.93
CA GLU A 141 13.86 6.31 -10.26
C GLU A 141 12.67 6.38 -11.24
N VAL A 142 11.43 6.41 -10.75
CA VAL A 142 10.22 6.58 -11.59
C VAL A 142 9.93 8.05 -11.83
N ASP A 143 9.83 8.85 -10.77
CA ASP A 143 9.67 10.31 -10.81
C ASP A 143 10.28 10.88 -9.51
N PRO A 144 11.14 11.90 -9.56
CA PRO A 144 11.73 12.52 -8.36
C PRO A 144 10.72 13.00 -7.31
N ARG A 145 9.46 13.23 -7.70
CA ARG A 145 8.36 13.66 -6.81
C ARG A 145 7.52 12.49 -6.30
N MET A 146 7.76 11.28 -6.80
CA MET A 146 6.95 10.10 -6.47
C MET A 146 6.94 9.78 -4.97
N PRO A 147 8.06 9.88 -4.21
CA PRO A 147 8.02 9.69 -2.77
C PRO A 147 6.99 10.58 -2.07
N GLN A 148 6.98 11.88 -2.38
CA GLN A 148 6.03 12.84 -1.79
C GLN A 148 4.60 12.61 -2.29
N MET A 149 4.40 12.24 -3.56
CA MET A 149 3.07 11.93 -4.07
C MET A 149 2.46 10.69 -3.41
N VAL A 150 3.27 9.65 -3.19
CA VAL A 150 2.85 8.43 -2.49
C VAL A 150 2.55 8.72 -1.03
N GLU A 151 3.44 9.44 -0.35
CA GLU A 151 3.27 9.80 1.07
C GLU A 151 2.00 10.61 1.30
N ARG A 152 1.75 11.63 0.47
CA ARG A 152 0.52 12.42 0.53
C ARG A 152 -0.73 11.56 0.33
N LEU A 153 -0.69 10.63 -0.63
CA LEU A 153 -1.83 9.76 -0.90
C LEU A 153 -2.11 8.78 0.23
N VAL A 154 -1.08 8.26 0.90
CA VAL A 154 -1.22 7.46 2.14
C VAL A 154 -1.94 8.27 3.23
N HIS A 155 -1.68 9.57 3.32
CA HIS A 155 -2.40 10.49 4.23
C HIS A 155 -3.75 11.00 3.70
N GLY A 156 -4.27 10.40 2.63
CA GLY A 156 -5.57 10.77 2.06
C GLY A 156 -5.56 12.11 1.32
N GLU A 157 -4.40 12.56 0.84
CA GLU A 157 -4.28 13.76 0.01
C GLU A 157 -4.06 13.41 -1.46
N SER A 158 -4.95 13.88 -2.33
CA SER A 158 -4.80 13.73 -3.77
C SER A 158 -5.55 14.83 -4.52
N PRO A 159 -5.03 15.32 -5.66
CA PRO A 159 -5.82 16.15 -6.57
C PRO A 159 -7.03 15.40 -7.14
N ILE A 160 -7.01 14.07 -7.13
CA ILE A 160 -8.11 13.20 -7.56
C ILE A 160 -8.83 12.68 -6.30
N PRO A 161 -9.99 13.24 -5.91
CA PRO A 161 -10.57 13.01 -4.58
C PRO A 161 -10.94 11.55 -4.30
N HIS A 162 -11.34 10.81 -5.33
CA HIS A 162 -11.69 9.40 -5.17
C HIS A 162 -10.46 8.49 -4.97
N LEU A 163 -9.26 8.90 -5.41
CA LEU A 163 -8.02 8.18 -5.10
C LEU A 163 -7.65 8.31 -3.63
N ALA A 164 -7.75 9.53 -3.07
CA ALA A 164 -7.54 9.76 -1.64
C ALA A 164 -8.44 8.85 -0.80
N ARG A 165 -9.74 8.79 -1.15
CA ARG A 165 -10.72 7.95 -0.46
C ARG A 165 -10.54 6.46 -0.71
N ALA A 166 -9.90 6.07 -1.81
CA ALA A 166 -9.60 4.67 -2.11
C ALA A 166 -8.45 4.13 -1.27
N VAL A 167 -7.52 4.97 -0.82
CA VAL A 167 -6.42 4.56 0.07
C VAL A 167 -6.77 4.80 1.54
N SER A 168 -7.37 5.94 1.86
CA SER A 168 -7.75 6.31 3.23
C SER A 168 -9.19 6.83 3.25
N GLY A 169 -10.15 5.93 3.49
CA GLY A 169 -11.58 6.26 3.50
C GLY A 169 -12.45 5.12 4.02
N THR A 170 -13.73 5.38 4.31
CA THR A 170 -14.61 4.37 4.95
C THR A 170 -14.70 3.03 4.18
N PHE A 171 -14.55 3.07 2.86
CA PHE A 171 -14.48 1.91 1.97
C PHE A 171 -13.22 2.04 1.12
N ASP A 172 -12.06 1.79 1.73
CA ASP A 172 -10.74 1.82 1.10
C ASP A 172 -10.19 0.41 0.81
N VAL A 173 -9.11 0.37 0.04
CA VAL A 173 -8.45 -0.87 -0.37
C VAL A 173 -7.86 -1.64 0.82
N ASP A 174 -7.48 -0.93 1.88
CA ASP A 174 -7.03 -1.51 3.15
C ASP A 174 -8.16 -2.35 3.78
N ARG A 175 -9.31 -1.73 4.08
CA ARG A 175 -10.49 -2.42 4.63
C ARG A 175 -11.02 -3.53 3.75
N CYS A 176 -11.00 -3.35 2.44
CA CYS A 176 -11.46 -4.37 1.51
C CYS A 176 -10.54 -5.60 1.45
N ASP A 177 -9.31 -5.51 1.93
CA ASP A 177 -8.39 -6.64 1.98
C ASP A 177 -8.44 -7.37 3.34
N TYR A 178 -8.44 -6.63 4.45
CA TYR A 178 -8.30 -7.26 5.77
C TYR A 178 -9.62 -7.78 6.39
N LEU A 179 -10.79 -7.37 5.88
CA LEU A 179 -12.13 -7.82 6.33
C LEU A 179 -12.62 -9.05 5.55
#